data_AF-A0A5S3WTJ7-F1
#
_entry.id   AF-A0A5S3WTJ7-F1
#
_cell.length_a   1.000
_cell.length_b   1.000
_cell.length_c   1.000
_cell.angle_alpha   90.00
_cell.angle_beta   90.00
_cell.angle_gamma   90.00
#
_symmetry.space_group_name_H-M   'P 1'
#
loop_
_entity.id
_entity.type
_entity.pdbx_description
1 polymer ?
#
loop_
_entity_poly.entity_id
_entity_poly.type
_entity_poly.pdbx_seq_one_letter_code
_entity_poly.pdbx_strand_id
1 'polypeptide(L)'
;MTDNPWEVLGIDPGADKKTIKRAYTSKLKLCKPDEDPEGFQQLRAAYDAALAYLDEQPQQRVKLGSTDALHSQPDTQAEPETAPPATLPEATEQPDFSAQEQHVSHVEPSIPANNQEMQEFEKELAELLDNSYRRNQQGAWQLLIEHPACVDVQNRRAASHRIFYAILNYQKSERAEVTPLDIEVLVFLNLHFDWAEDQELEEQVGHPDFYNMTHKEMPEPEIRVEPVGDTSNIANLFIGLTILCALGLIMISI
;
A
#
# COMPACT_ATOMS: atom_id res chain seq x y z
N MET A 1 -6.19 -33.88 6.73
CA MET A 1 -6.92 -33.91 5.45
C MET A 1 -6.45 -32.68 4.70
N THR A 2 -5.89 -32.84 3.50
CA THR A 2 -5.35 -31.72 2.73
C THR A 2 -6.54 -31.06 2.03
N ASP A 3 -7.15 -30.08 2.69
CA ASP A 3 -8.35 -29.43 2.14
C ASP A 3 -7.97 -28.72 0.84
N ASN A 4 -8.63 -29.13 -0.24
CA ASN A 4 -8.36 -28.66 -1.58
C ASN A 4 -8.76 -27.16 -1.66
N PRO A 5 -7.87 -26.23 -2.08
CA PRO A 5 -8.16 -24.79 -2.06
C PRO A 5 -9.44 -24.42 -2.83
N TRP A 6 -9.77 -25.19 -3.87
CA TRP A 6 -10.99 -25.01 -4.67
C TRP A 6 -12.26 -25.34 -3.89
N GLU A 7 -12.23 -26.39 -3.05
CA GLU A 7 -13.35 -26.77 -2.17
C GLU A 7 -13.54 -25.76 -1.03
N VAL A 8 -12.44 -25.27 -0.46
CA VAL A 8 -12.45 -24.25 0.60
C VAL A 8 -12.95 -22.90 0.07
N LEU A 9 -12.72 -22.57 -1.21
CA LEU A 9 -13.31 -21.40 -1.86
C LEU A 9 -14.72 -21.65 -2.42
N GLY A 10 -15.11 -22.92 -2.61
CA GLY A 10 -16.40 -23.31 -3.19
C GLY A 10 -16.51 -23.01 -4.68
N ILE A 11 -15.42 -23.19 -5.41
CA ILE A 11 -15.31 -22.90 -6.85
C ILE A 11 -14.69 -24.08 -7.59
N ASP A 12 -14.87 -24.15 -8.91
CA ASP A 12 -14.27 -25.21 -9.72
C ASP A 12 -12.74 -25.06 -9.81
N PRO A 13 -11.99 -26.19 -9.87
CA PRO A 13 -10.55 -26.17 -10.03
C PRO A 13 -10.12 -25.52 -11.34
N GLY A 14 -9.15 -24.60 -11.26
CA GLY A 14 -8.66 -23.86 -12.43
C GLY A 14 -9.50 -22.64 -12.83
N ALA A 15 -10.36 -22.14 -11.93
CA ALA A 15 -11.10 -20.91 -12.16
C ALA A 15 -10.18 -19.67 -12.29
N ASP A 16 -10.58 -18.71 -13.12
CA ASP A 16 -9.82 -17.47 -13.34
C ASP A 16 -9.63 -16.64 -12.06
N LYS A 17 -8.56 -15.84 -12.01
CA LYS A 17 -8.21 -14.93 -10.90
C LYS A 17 -9.38 -14.05 -10.42
N LYS A 18 -10.24 -13.59 -11.34
CA LYS A 18 -11.44 -12.79 -11.01
C LYS A 18 -12.48 -13.61 -10.22
N THR A 19 -12.66 -14.88 -10.58
CA THR A 19 -13.58 -15.81 -9.92
C THR A 19 -13.08 -16.18 -8.54
N ILE A 20 -11.77 -16.42 -8.39
CA ILE A 20 -11.11 -16.68 -7.10
C ILE A 20 -11.31 -15.50 -6.14
N LYS A 21 -11.02 -14.26 -6.59
CA LYS A 21 -11.19 -13.04 -5.78
C LYS A 21 -12.64 -12.81 -5.36
N ARG A 22 -13.60 -13.07 -6.26
CA ARG A 22 -15.03 -12.97 -5.96
C ARG A 22 -15.46 -13.99 -4.90
N ALA A 23 -15.04 -15.24 -5.03
CA ALA A 23 -15.36 -16.29 -4.04
C ALA A 23 -14.76 -15.98 -2.66
N TYR A 24 -13.51 -15.52 -2.62
CA TYR A 24 -12.86 -15.08 -1.39
C TYR A 24 -13.63 -13.94 -0.72
N THR A 25 -13.94 -12.86 -1.43
CA THR A 25 -14.71 -11.73 -0.86
C THR A 25 -16.13 -12.12 -0.42
N SER A 26 -16.78 -13.06 -1.11
CA SER A 26 -18.08 -13.57 -0.70
C SER A 26 -18.01 -14.36 0.62
N LYS A 27 -16.98 -15.21 0.80
CA LYS A 27 -16.77 -15.93 2.06
C LYS A 27 -16.25 -15.05 3.18
N LEU A 28 -15.44 -14.03 2.87
CA LEU A 28 -14.96 -13.03 3.81
C LEU A 28 -16.11 -12.25 4.47
N LYS A 29 -17.20 -11.99 3.72
CA LYS A 29 -18.41 -11.34 4.26
C LYS A 29 -19.22 -12.25 5.20
N LEU A 30 -19.02 -13.57 5.11
CA LEU A 30 -19.68 -14.58 5.95
C LEU A 30 -18.83 -14.93 7.17
N CYS A 31 -17.50 -14.89 7.05
CA CYS A 31 -16.57 -15.10 8.16
C CYS A 31 -16.36 -13.79 8.92
N LYS A 32 -16.98 -13.67 10.10
CA LYS A 32 -16.63 -12.60 11.05
C LYS A 32 -15.33 -12.98 11.75
N PRO A 33 -14.26 -12.18 11.64
CA PRO A 33 -12.97 -12.50 12.25
C PRO A 33 -13.02 -12.59 13.78
N ASP A 34 -14.06 -12.05 14.43
CA ASP A 34 -14.30 -12.17 15.88
C ASP A 34 -14.88 -13.52 16.31
N GLU A 35 -15.53 -14.27 15.41
CA GLU A 35 -16.23 -15.52 15.75
C GLU A 35 -15.43 -16.77 15.34
N ASP A 36 -14.58 -16.69 14.29
CA ASP A 36 -13.81 -17.83 13.79
C ASP A 36 -12.46 -17.42 13.16
N PRO A 37 -11.42 -17.21 13.98
CA PRO A 37 -10.08 -16.87 13.48
C PRO A 37 -9.43 -18.03 12.70
N GLU A 38 -9.79 -19.29 12.99
CA GLU A 38 -9.23 -20.47 12.33
C GLU A 38 -9.83 -20.64 10.93
N GLY A 39 -11.13 -20.43 10.77
CA GLY A 39 -11.82 -20.41 9.47
C GLY A 39 -11.33 -19.27 8.56
N PHE A 40 -10.98 -18.11 9.13
CA PHE A 40 -10.36 -17.02 8.37
C PHE A 40 -8.98 -17.40 7.83
N GLN A 41 -8.14 -18.03 8.65
CA GLN A 41 -6.81 -18.49 8.23
C GLN A 41 -6.91 -19.56 7.14
N GLN A 42 -7.84 -20.51 7.26
CA GLN A 42 -8.08 -21.53 6.23
C GLN A 42 -8.56 -20.92 4.92
N LEU A 43 -9.47 -19.93 4.97
CA LEU A 43 -9.95 -19.22 3.80
C LEU A 43 -8.83 -18.45 3.09
N ARG A 44 -7.95 -17.82 3.87
CA ARG A 44 -6.79 -17.09 3.34
C ARG A 44 -5.78 -18.05 2.69
N ALA A 45 -5.44 -19.14 3.36
CA ALA A 45 -4.54 -20.16 2.84
C ALA A 45 -5.06 -20.78 1.53
N ALA A 46 -6.38 -21.00 1.42
CA ALA A 46 -7.00 -21.52 0.20
C ALA A 46 -6.96 -20.52 -0.97
N TYR A 47 -7.16 -19.22 -0.69
CA TYR A 47 -7.02 -18.16 -1.69
C TYR A 47 -5.59 -18.07 -2.22
N ASP A 48 -4.61 -18.04 -1.32
CA ASP A 48 -3.19 -17.94 -1.68
C ASP A 48 -2.75 -19.18 -2.48
N ALA A 49 -3.17 -20.38 -2.06
CA ALA A 49 -2.90 -21.61 -2.80
C ALA A 49 -3.57 -21.62 -4.20
N ALA A 50 -4.80 -21.15 -4.34
CA ALA A 50 -5.49 -21.08 -5.63
C ALA A 50 -4.81 -20.11 -6.61
N LEU A 51 -4.23 -19.01 -6.12
CA LEU A 51 -3.42 -18.10 -6.94
C LEU A 51 -2.10 -18.74 -7.37
N ALA A 52 -1.40 -19.41 -6.44
CA ALA A 52 -0.17 -20.13 -6.76
C ALA A 52 -0.40 -21.19 -7.86
N TYR A 53 -1.52 -21.91 -7.83
CA TYR A 53 -1.89 -22.86 -8.90
C TYR A 53 -2.09 -22.22 -10.28
N LEU A 54 -2.46 -20.94 -10.36
CA LEU A 54 -2.56 -20.21 -11.64
C LEU A 54 -1.19 -19.76 -12.14
N ASP A 55 -0.31 -19.35 -11.23
CA ASP A 55 1.05 -18.90 -11.56
C ASP A 55 1.98 -20.08 -11.92
N GLU A 56 1.74 -21.27 -11.36
CA GLU A 56 2.44 -22.51 -11.68
C GLU A 56 2.01 -23.19 -13.00
N GLN A 57 1.05 -22.63 -13.75
CA GLN A 57 0.71 -23.08 -15.11
C GLN A 57 1.26 -22.12 -16.19
N PRO A 58 2.55 -22.25 -16.58
CA PRO A 58 3.20 -21.32 -17.50
C PRO A 58 2.86 -21.57 -18.99
N GLN A 59 1.69 -22.13 -19.33
CA GLN A 59 1.34 -22.37 -20.74
C GLN A 59 -0.13 -22.00 -21.02
N GLN A 60 -0.29 -20.97 -21.86
CA GLN A 60 -1.39 -20.75 -22.81
C GLN A 60 -2.40 -19.61 -22.54
N ARG A 61 -1.99 -18.37 -22.87
CA ARG A 61 -2.57 -17.48 -23.92
C ARG A 61 -1.97 -16.06 -23.75
N VAL A 62 -1.15 -15.54 -24.67
CA VAL A 62 -1.45 -15.02 -26.02
C VAL A 62 -2.69 -14.12 -26.08
N LYS A 63 -2.41 -12.81 -26.23
CA LYS A 63 -3.18 -11.72 -26.89
C LYS A 63 -4.69 -11.91 -27.09
N LEU A 64 -5.46 -11.00 -26.50
CA LEU A 64 -6.66 -10.36 -27.06
C LEU A 64 -6.88 -9.08 -26.24
N GLY A 65 -6.95 -7.86 -26.78
CA GLY A 65 -7.43 -7.45 -28.09
C GLY A 65 -8.67 -6.58 -27.90
N SER A 66 -8.48 -5.26 -28.08
CA SER A 66 -9.42 -4.18 -28.43
C SER A 66 -10.94 -4.32 -28.25
N THR A 67 -11.55 -3.26 -27.71
CA THR A 67 -12.62 -2.47 -28.37
C THR A 67 -12.55 -1.03 -27.82
N ASP A 68 -12.08 -0.05 -28.60
CA ASP A 68 -12.89 0.88 -29.42
C ASP A 68 -13.24 2.14 -28.59
N ALA A 69 -13.04 3.40 -28.99
CA ALA A 69 -12.87 3.99 -30.31
C ALA A 69 -12.13 5.35 -30.25
N LEU A 70 -11.54 5.71 -31.41
CA LEU A 70 -11.33 7.00 -32.09
C LEU A 70 -11.73 8.29 -31.31
N HIS A 71 -11.06 9.44 -31.36
CA HIS A 71 -10.35 10.19 -32.42
C HIS A 71 -9.78 11.43 -31.66
N SER A 72 -8.55 11.91 -31.79
CA SER A 72 -8.10 12.84 -32.83
C SER A 72 -6.74 13.43 -32.39
N GLN A 73 -5.79 13.46 -33.30
CA GLN A 73 -4.65 14.38 -33.37
C GLN A 73 -4.44 14.70 -34.86
N PRO A 74 -3.66 15.70 -35.29
CA PRO A 74 -3.10 16.88 -34.61
C PRO A 74 -3.20 18.16 -35.51
N ASP A 75 -2.34 19.15 -35.24
CA ASP A 75 -1.87 20.26 -36.11
C ASP A 75 -2.66 21.59 -36.07
N THR A 76 -2.08 22.79 -36.10
CA THR A 76 -0.69 23.30 -36.13
C THR A 76 -0.74 24.85 -36.03
N GLN A 77 0.29 25.47 -35.40
CA GLN A 77 0.90 26.82 -35.55
C GLN A 77 0.03 28.06 -35.95
N ALA A 78 -0.06 29.14 -35.16
CA ALA A 78 0.91 30.24 -34.91
C ALA A 78 0.88 31.42 -35.92
N GLU A 79 0.52 32.61 -35.38
CA GLU A 79 0.93 34.01 -35.72
C GLU A 79 0.60 34.64 -37.11
N PRO A 80 0.75 35.98 -37.34
CA PRO A 80 0.92 37.16 -36.45
C PRO A 80 0.15 38.47 -36.87
N GLU A 81 0.29 39.51 -36.04
CA GLU A 81 0.37 40.98 -36.30
C GLU A 81 -0.71 41.78 -37.07
N THR A 82 -1.20 42.85 -36.42
CA THR A 82 -0.82 44.25 -36.79
C THR A 82 -1.19 45.25 -35.68
N ALA A 83 -0.25 46.16 -35.39
CA ALA A 83 -0.24 47.08 -34.25
C ALA A 83 -0.72 48.53 -34.61
N PRO A 84 -0.34 49.61 -33.89
CA PRO A 84 -1.18 50.46 -33.01
C PRO A 84 -1.24 51.94 -33.55
N PRO A 85 -1.50 53.06 -32.80
CA PRO A 85 -0.65 53.55 -31.68
C PRO A 85 -1.30 54.46 -30.59
N ALA A 86 -0.47 54.73 -29.56
CA ALA A 86 -0.38 55.96 -28.72
C ALA A 86 -1.52 56.28 -27.72
N THR A 87 -1.27 56.59 -26.44
CA THR A 87 -0.34 57.64 -25.96
C THR A 87 -0.08 57.49 -24.45
N LEU A 88 1.18 57.62 -24.01
CA LEU A 88 1.63 57.92 -22.63
C LEU A 88 2.01 59.42 -22.56
N PRO A 89 1.84 60.10 -21.41
CA PRO A 89 2.95 60.26 -20.45
C PRO A 89 2.45 60.16 -18.98
N GLU A 90 3.09 59.39 -18.09
CA GLU A 90 4.26 59.76 -17.26
C GLU A 90 4.05 61.00 -16.37
N ALA A 91 3.82 60.77 -15.06
CA ALA A 91 4.33 61.59 -13.97
C ALA A 91 4.06 60.93 -12.60
N THR A 92 5.16 60.47 -12.00
CA THR A 92 5.50 60.33 -10.59
C THR A 92 4.69 61.18 -9.61
N GLU A 93 4.24 60.61 -8.47
CA GLU A 93 4.30 61.24 -7.13
C GLU A 93 3.75 60.27 -6.05
N GLN A 94 4.65 59.74 -5.20
CA GLN A 94 4.36 59.57 -3.77
C GLN A 94 4.68 60.91 -3.10
N PRO A 95 3.96 61.32 -2.04
CA PRO A 95 4.58 61.16 -0.72
C PRO A 95 3.64 60.83 0.46
N ASP A 96 4.27 60.14 1.39
CA ASP A 96 4.06 59.95 2.84
C ASP A 96 3.39 61.12 3.62
N PHE A 97 2.33 60.83 4.41
CA PHE A 97 2.17 61.36 5.78
C PHE A 97 1.06 60.64 6.60
N SER A 98 1.51 59.90 7.62
CA SER A 98 1.01 59.81 9.01
C SER A 98 -0.47 59.55 9.36
N ALA A 99 -0.65 58.39 10.00
CA ALA A 99 -1.44 58.15 11.22
C ALA A 99 -2.88 58.67 11.31
N GLN A 100 -3.83 57.77 11.07
CA GLN A 100 -5.07 57.70 11.84
C GLN A 100 -5.29 56.27 12.33
N GLU A 101 -4.99 56.04 13.61
CA GLU A 101 -5.52 54.91 14.38
C GLU A 101 -7.04 55.04 14.40
N GLN A 102 -7.72 54.27 13.56
CA GLN A 102 -9.15 54.03 13.70
C GLN A 102 -9.36 52.56 13.99
N HIS A 103 -9.56 52.31 15.28
CA HIS A 103 -10.33 51.23 15.88
C HIS A 103 -11.30 50.56 14.89
N VAL A 104 -10.86 49.47 14.26
CA VAL A 104 -11.75 48.49 13.64
C VAL A 104 -11.70 47.26 14.53
N SER A 105 -12.84 47.04 15.17
CA SER A 105 -13.30 45.78 15.79
C SER A 105 -12.38 44.59 15.61
N HIS A 106 -11.97 44.02 16.73
CA HIS A 106 -11.43 42.68 16.88
C HIS A 106 -12.31 41.67 16.12
N VAL A 107 -12.02 41.47 14.83
CA VAL A 107 -12.42 40.27 14.11
C VAL A 107 -11.47 39.22 14.65
N GLU A 108 -11.93 38.48 15.65
CA GLU A 108 -11.38 37.18 15.97
C GLU A 108 -11.23 36.44 14.63
N PRO A 109 -10.01 36.10 14.18
CA PRO A 109 -9.81 35.46 12.91
C PRO A 109 -10.47 34.09 13.00
N SER A 110 -11.71 34.02 12.52
CA SER A 110 -12.45 32.78 12.39
C SER A 110 -11.72 32.02 11.28
N ILE A 111 -10.76 31.20 11.70
CA ILE A 111 -10.12 30.23 10.82
C ILE A 111 -11.27 29.47 10.17
N PRO A 112 -11.40 29.46 8.83
CA PRO A 112 -12.48 28.74 8.17
C PRO A 112 -12.43 27.28 8.64
N ALA A 113 -13.58 26.66 8.96
CA ALA A 113 -13.63 25.33 9.58
C ALA A 113 -12.72 24.28 8.89
N ASN A 114 -12.58 24.39 7.57
CA ASN A 114 -11.65 23.59 6.75
C ASN A 114 -10.18 23.62 7.22
N ASN A 115 -9.71 24.76 7.71
CA ASN A 115 -8.35 24.93 8.20
C ASN A 115 -8.17 24.35 9.61
N GLN A 116 -9.23 24.33 10.44
CA GLN A 116 -9.16 23.74 11.78
C GLN A 116 -9.11 22.20 11.70
N GLU A 117 -9.96 21.59 10.89
CA GLU A 117 -9.96 20.13 10.68
C GLU A 117 -8.59 19.63 10.17
N MET A 118 -7.97 20.37 9.25
CA MET A 118 -6.64 20.03 8.76
C MET A 118 -5.56 20.18 9.85
N GLN A 119 -5.65 21.20 10.71
CA GLN A 119 -4.70 21.37 11.83
C GLN A 119 -4.82 20.26 12.87
N GLU A 120 -6.04 19.84 13.20
CA GLU A 120 -6.31 18.72 14.09
C GLU A 120 -5.76 17.41 13.51
N PHE A 121 -6.00 17.17 12.21
CA PHE A 121 -5.44 16.05 11.48
C PHE A 121 -3.90 16.01 11.51
N GLU A 122 -3.25 17.14 11.25
CA GLU A 122 -1.78 17.23 11.26
C GLU A 122 -1.21 16.90 12.65
N LYS A 123 -1.89 17.34 13.70
CA LYS A 123 -1.53 17.03 15.08
C LYS A 123 -1.66 15.53 15.36
N GLU A 124 -2.77 14.90 14.98
CA GLU A 124 -2.98 13.46 15.15
C GLU A 124 -1.95 12.62 14.38
N LEU A 125 -1.62 13.02 13.16
CA LEU A 125 -0.56 12.40 12.35
C LEU A 125 0.81 12.47 13.04
N ALA A 126 1.16 13.63 13.60
CA ALA A 126 2.41 13.81 14.31
C ALA A 126 2.48 12.94 15.59
N GLU A 127 1.40 12.91 16.37
CA GLU A 127 1.29 12.07 17.57
C GLU A 127 1.35 10.57 17.24
N LEU A 128 0.74 10.15 16.12
CA LEU A 128 0.80 8.78 15.65
C LEU A 128 2.23 8.38 15.30
N LEU A 129 2.97 9.22 14.57
CA LEU A 129 4.34 8.95 14.14
C LEU A 129 5.35 8.98 15.30
N ASP A 130 5.11 9.78 16.33
CA ASP A 130 5.98 9.86 17.52
C ASP A 130 5.88 8.61 18.41
N ASN A 131 4.73 7.93 18.38
CA ASN A 131 4.52 6.71 19.13
C ASN A 131 4.97 5.46 18.33
N SER A 132 6.14 4.92 18.69
CA SER A 132 6.76 3.78 18.01
C SER A 132 5.90 2.52 17.94
N TYR A 133 5.02 2.29 18.92
CA TYR A 133 4.08 1.18 18.89
C TYR A 133 2.91 1.47 17.93
N ARG A 134 2.22 2.60 18.10
CA ARG A 134 1.02 2.93 17.31
C ARG A 134 1.33 3.09 15.83
N ARG A 135 2.48 3.67 15.50
CA ARG A 135 2.97 3.87 14.13
C ARG A 135 3.05 2.57 13.32
N ASN A 136 3.26 1.43 13.96
CA ASN A 136 3.35 0.12 13.29
C ASN A 136 2.05 -0.70 13.42
N GLN A 137 0.95 -0.07 13.90
CA GLN A 137 -0.37 -0.70 13.96
C GLN A 137 -1.22 -0.19 12.80
N GLN A 138 -1.60 -1.06 11.86
CA GLN A 138 -2.47 -0.68 10.75
C GLN A 138 -3.78 -0.01 11.23
N GLY A 139 -4.37 -0.50 12.33
CA GLY A 139 -5.59 0.07 12.90
C GLY A 139 -5.46 1.53 13.33
N ALA A 140 -4.26 1.98 13.77
CA ALA A 140 -4.04 3.38 14.11
C ALA A 140 -4.08 4.28 12.87
N TRP A 141 -3.53 3.80 11.74
CA TRP A 141 -3.60 4.49 10.45
C TRP A 141 -5.00 4.48 9.85
N GLN A 142 -5.76 3.40 10.06
CA GLN A 142 -7.16 3.35 9.63
C GLN A 142 -7.98 4.45 10.30
N LEU A 143 -7.82 4.66 11.62
CA LEU A 143 -8.50 5.75 12.33
C LEU A 143 -8.12 7.12 11.76
N LEU A 144 -6.84 7.32 11.43
CA LEU A 144 -6.37 8.58 10.84
C LEU A 144 -6.97 8.81 9.43
N ILE A 145 -7.17 7.75 8.65
CA ILE A 145 -7.81 7.81 7.33
C ILE A 145 -9.31 8.09 7.42
N GLU A 146 -9.96 7.64 8.49
CA GLU A 146 -11.38 7.90 8.75
C GLU A 146 -11.63 9.33 9.27
N HIS A 147 -10.57 10.10 9.53
CA HIS A 147 -10.63 11.51 9.94
C HIS A 147 -11.33 12.39 8.88
N PRO A 148 -12.15 13.40 9.27
CA PRO A 148 -12.87 14.28 8.32
C PRO A 148 -12.00 14.85 7.19
N ALA A 149 -10.77 15.27 7.50
CA ALA A 149 -9.80 15.77 6.52
C ALA A 149 -9.42 14.77 5.41
N CYS A 150 -9.49 13.45 5.67
CA CYS A 150 -9.21 12.40 4.69
C CYS A 150 -10.46 11.95 3.91
N VAL A 151 -11.65 12.08 4.51
CA VAL A 151 -12.92 11.67 3.90
C VAL A 151 -13.51 12.76 3.01
N ASP A 152 -13.30 14.04 3.35
CA ASP A 152 -13.72 15.16 2.50
C ASP A 152 -12.93 15.17 1.18
N VAL A 153 -13.64 15.10 0.06
CA VAL A 153 -13.08 15.12 -1.30
C VAL A 153 -12.18 16.34 -1.53
N GLN A 154 -12.52 17.51 -0.96
CA GLN A 154 -11.73 18.73 -1.15
C GLN A 154 -10.37 18.64 -0.45
N ASN A 155 -10.31 17.98 0.71
CA ASN A 155 -9.13 17.90 1.55
C ASN A 155 -8.33 16.61 1.37
N ARG A 156 -8.95 15.55 0.84
CA ARG A 156 -8.37 14.20 0.72
C ARG A 156 -7.00 14.20 0.04
N ARG A 157 -6.83 14.94 -1.05
CA ARG A 157 -5.53 15.04 -1.74
C ARG A 157 -4.46 15.66 -0.84
N ALA A 158 -4.78 16.78 -0.20
CA ALA A 158 -3.85 17.47 0.70
C ALA A 158 -3.51 16.61 1.92
N ALA A 159 -4.49 15.96 2.55
CA ALA A 159 -4.28 15.06 3.68
C ALA A 159 -3.42 13.85 3.30
N SER A 160 -3.67 13.25 2.13
CA SER A 160 -2.89 12.15 1.58
C SER A 160 -1.42 12.52 1.38
N HIS A 161 -1.15 13.66 0.73
CA HIS A 161 0.22 14.15 0.51
C HIS A 161 0.92 14.46 1.84
N ARG A 162 0.22 15.01 2.82
CA ARG A 162 0.78 15.24 4.17
C ARG A 162 1.20 13.95 4.84
N ILE A 163 0.39 12.89 4.76
CA ILE A 163 0.77 11.56 5.26
C ILE A 163 2.03 11.07 4.54
N PHE A 164 2.04 11.13 3.21
CA PHE A 164 3.18 10.71 2.39
C PHE A 164 4.47 11.40 2.82
N TYR A 165 4.47 12.73 2.86
CA TYR A 165 5.63 13.52 3.25
C TYR A 165 6.04 13.30 4.70
N ALA A 166 5.09 13.15 5.63
CA ALA A 166 5.40 12.88 7.02
C ALA A 166 6.11 11.53 7.20
N ILE A 167 5.67 10.50 6.46
CA ILE A 167 6.32 9.19 6.48
C ILE A 167 7.69 9.26 5.81
N LEU A 168 7.80 9.90 4.65
CA LEU A 168 9.08 10.07 3.95
C LEU A 168 10.12 10.75 4.86
N ASN A 169 9.72 11.85 5.49
CA ASN A 169 10.56 12.59 6.42
C ASN A 169 10.94 11.74 7.64
N TYR A 170 10.01 10.94 8.16
CA TYR A 170 10.32 9.99 9.21
C TYR A 170 11.36 8.97 8.74
N GLN A 171 11.17 8.34 7.58
CA GLN A 171 12.05 7.30 7.04
C GLN A 171 13.48 7.81 6.80
N LYS A 172 13.63 9.10 6.50
CA LYS A 172 14.93 9.77 6.35
C LYS A 172 15.57 10.21 7.68
N SER A 173 14.84 10.13 8.79
CA SER A 173 15.34 10.56 10.10
C SER A 173 16.14 9.46 10.81
N GLU A 174 17.07 9.85 11.66
CA GLU A 174 17.86 8.93 12.51
C GLU A 174 16.98 8.00 13.36
N ARG A 175 15.75 8.43 13.69
CA ARG A 175 14.78 7.61 14.45
C ARG A 175 14.37 6.34 13.69
N ALA A 176 14.34 6.38 12.36
CA ALA A 176 13.98 5.23 11.54
C ALA A 176 15.04 4.13 11.54
N GLU A 177 16.31 4.45 11.86
CA GLU A 177 17.37 3.45 11.99
C GLU A 177 17.13 2.53 13.18
N VAL A 178 16.52 3.05 14.25
CA VAL A 178 16.23 2.31 15.49
C VAL A 178 14.86 1.66 15.44
N THR A 179 13.85 2.37 14.96
CA THR A 179 12.47 1.86 14.84
C THR A 179 11.90 2.17 13.45
N PRO A 180 12.12 1.31 12.43
CA PRO A 180 11.62 1.55 11.09
C PRO A 180 10.09 1.47 11.00
N LEU A 181 9.52 1.98 9.90
CA LEU A 181 8.07 1.83 9.65
C LEU A 181 7.86 0.41 9.17
N ASP A 182 6.82 -0.24 9.67
CA ASP A 182 6.42 -1.51 9.10
C ASP A 182 6.07 -1.35 7.61
N ILE A 183 6.56 -2.28 6.79
CA ILE A 183 6.30 -2.30 5.36
C ILE A 183 4.81 -2.55 5.11
N GLU A 184 4.14 -3.33 5.97
CA GLU A 184 2.70 -3.60 5.84
C GLU A 184 1.86 -2.32 5.93
N VAL A 185 2.21 -1.41 6.84
CA VAL A 185 1.58 -0.09 6.96
C VAL A 185 1.78 0.70 5.67
N LEU A 186 2.99 0.70 5.15
CA LEU A 186 3.32 1.46 3.94
C LEU A 186 2.53 0.96 2.72
N VAL A 187 2.46 -0.36 2.54
CA VAL A 187 1.67 -1.00 1.49
C VAL A 187 0.19 -0.68 1.66
N PHE A 188 -0.34 -0.75 2.89
CA PHE A 188 -1.72 -0.40 3.20
C PHE A 188 -2.05 1.05 2.79
N LEU A 189 -1.18 2.01 3.13
CA LEU A 189 -1.38 3.42 2.80
C LEU A 189 -1.27 3.68 1.29
N ASN A 190 -0.30 3.05 0.63
CA ASN A 190 -0.14 3.16 -0.82
C ASN A 190 -1.38 2.63 -1.56
N LEU A 191 -1.94 1.48 -1.13
CA LEU A 191 -3.17 0.94 -1.71
C LEU A 191 -4.40 1.79 -1.42
N HIS A 192 -4.45 2.46 -0.27
CA HIS A 192 -5.59 3.31 0.09
C HIS A 192 -5.61 4.63 -0.69
N PHE A 193 -4.44 5.26 -0.83
CA PHE A 193 -4.31 6.57 -1.46
C PHE A 193 -3.92 6.52 -2.93
N ASP A 194 -3.54 5.36 -3.44
CA ASP A 194 -3.11 5.14 -4.82
C ASP A 194 -1.88 6.00 -5.19
N TRP A 195 -0.93 6.13 -4.25
CA TRP A 195 0.23 7.01 -4.43
C TRP A 195 1.11 6.60 -5.61
N ALA A 196 1.17 5.31 -5.94
CA ALA A 196 1.91 4.81 -7.10
C ALA A 196 1.46 5.45 -8.43
N GLU A 197 0.22 5.93 -8.51
CA GLU A 197 -0.35 6.59 -9.70
C GLU A 197 -0.29 8.13 -9.59
N ASP A 198 0.24 8.70 -8.49
CA ASP A 198 0.32 10.15 -8.28
C ASP A 198 1.61 10.74 -8.87
N GLN A 199 1.53 11.15 -10.14
CA GLN A 199 2.64 11.76 -10.88
C GLN A 199 3.21 13.02 -10.20
N GLU A 200 2.39 13.78 -9.48
CA GLU A 200 2.85 14.99 -8.79
C GLU A 200 3.81 14.63 -7.64
N LEU A 201 3.52 13.54 -6.90
CA LEU A 201 4.41 13.05 -5.86
C LEU A 201 5.73 12.53 -6.45
N GLU A 202 5.67 11.79 -7.57
CA GLU A 202 6.87 11.29 -8.24
C GLU A 202 7.78 12.43 -8.71
N GLU A 203 7.21 13.48 -9.31
CA GLU A 203 7.94 14.65 -9.79
C GLU A 203 8.59 15.44 -8.64
N GLN A 204 7.86 15.64 -7.54
CA GLN A 204 8.33 16.43 -6.40
C GLN A 204 9.39 15.69 -5.55
N VAL A 205 9.23 14.38 -5.38
CA VAL A 205 10.05 13.57 -4.46
C VAL A 205 11.27 12.98 -5.19
N GLY A 206 11.11 12.64 -6.46
CA GLY A 206 12.11 11.96 -7.26
C GLY A 206 12.10 10.44 -7.09
N HIS A 207 12.59 9.76 -8.14
CA HIS A 207 12.40 8.32 -8.35
C HIS A 207 12.86 7.39 -7.21
N PRO A 208 14.05 7.51 -6.57
CA PRO A 208 14.46 6.51 -5.58
C PRO A 208 13.62 6.57 -4.29
N ASP A 209 13.29 7.77 -3.83
CA ASP A 209 12.50 7.96 -2.62
C ASP A 209 11.02 7.66 -2.85
N PHE A 210 10.48 8.06 -3.99
CA PHE A 210 9.11 7.75 -4.39
C PHE A 210 8.92 6.24 -4.55
N TYR A 211 9.80 5.57 -5.29
CA TYR A 211 9.75 4.12 -5.48
C TYR A 211 9.82 3.36 -4.14
N ASN A 212 10.71 3.78 -3.22
CA ASN A 212 10.80 3.19 -1.89
C ASN A 212 9.55 3.40 -1.03
N MET A 213 8.73 4.41 -1.34
CA MET A 213 7.47 4.67 -0.65
C MET A 213 6.29 3.93 -1.29
N THR A 214 6.29 3.71 -2.59
CA THR A 214 5.12 3.21 -3.34
C THR A 214 5.27 1.76 -3.83
N HIS A 215 6.49 1.26 -3.99
CA HIS A 215 6.79 -0.03 -4.63
C HIS A 215 7.54 -1.00 -3.70
N LYS A 216 7.39 -0.89 -2.37
CA LYS A 216 7.93 -1.92 -1.48
C LYS A 216 7.19 -3.24 -1.71
N GLU A 217 7.83 -4.15 -2.40
CA GLU A 217 7.42 -5.54 -2.49
C GLU A 217 7.50 -6.17 -1.09
N MET A 218 6.52 -7.00 -0.74
CA MET A 218 6.60 -7.86 0.44
C MET A 218 7.89 -8.69 0.28
N PRO A 219 8.83 -8.70 1.23
CA PRO A 219 10.05 -9.47 1.06
C PRO A 219 9.66 -10.92 0.78
N GLU A 220 10.07 -11.44 -0.38
CA GLU A 220 9.93 -12.86 -0.66
C GLU A 220 10.56 -13.61 0.52
N PRO A 221 9.89 -14.63 1.10
CA PRO A 221 10.51 -15.41 2.14
C PRO A 221 11.78 -16.02 1.54
N GLU A 222 12.95 -15.52 1.97
CA GLU A 222 14.24 -16.02 1.52
C GLU A 222 14.28 -17.50 1.94
N ILE A 223 14.01 -18.40 0.99
CA ILE A 223 14.10 -19.84 1.22
C ILE A 223 15.59 -20.13 1.39
N ARG A 224 16.06 -20.04 2.65
CA ARG A 224 17.39 -20.49 3.03
C ARG A 224 17.40 -22.01 2.88
N VAL A 225 17.76 -22.47 1.68
CA VAL A 225 18.04 -23.88 1.44
C VAL A 225 19.31 -24.20 2.23
N GLU A 226 19.16 -24.60 3.49
CA GLU A 226 20.26 -25.18 4.24
C GLU A 226 20.77 -26.39 3.45
N PRO A 227 22.09 -26.50 3.16
CA PRO A 227 22.60 -27.67 2.48
C PRO A 227 22.25 -28.89 3.34
N VAL A 228 21.48 -29.80 2.75
CA VAL A 228 21.04 -31.05 3.37
C VAL A 228 22.24 -31.71 4.03
N GLY A 229 22.28 -31.67 5.36
CA GLY A 229 23.34 -32.26 6.15
C GLY A 229 23.49 -33.73 5.82
N ASP A 230 24.72 -34.10 5.45
CA ASP A 230 25.25 -35.43 5.22
C ASP A 230 24.27 -36.60 5.37
N THR A 231 23.84 -37.14 4.22
CA THR A 231 23.05 -38.37 4.05
C THR A 231 23.68 -39.62 4.70
N SER A 232 24.91 -39.50 5.21
CA SER A 232 25.63 -40.53 5.96
C SER A 232 24.91 -40.94 7.26
N ASN A 233 24.20 -40.02 7.92
CA ASN A 233 23.44 -40.34 9.14
C ASN A 233 22.17 -41.15 8.83
N ILE A 234 21.52 -40.85 7.71
CA ILE A 234 20.30 -41.54 7.26
C ILE A 234 20.63 -42.97 6.83
N ALA A 235 21.76 -43.18 6.13
CA ALA A 235 22.20 -44.52 5.74
C ALA A 235 22.46 -45.45 6.95
N ASN A 236 23.10 -44.93 8.01
CA ASN A 236 23.35 -45.70 9.23
C ASN A 236 22.07 -46.05 9.99
N LEU A 237 21.05 -45.17 9.95
CA LEU A 237 19.76 -45.42 10.57
C LEU A 237 18.99 -46.56 9.86
N PHE A 238 19.05 -46.63 8.53
CA PHE A 238 18.42 -47.71 7.77
C PHE A 238 19.14 -49.06 7.95
N ILE A 239 20.47 -49.05 8.04
CA ILE A 239 21.25 -50.27 8.31
C ILE A 239 20.92 -50.82 9.70
N GLY A 240 20.83 -49.96 10.72
CA GLY A 240 20.46 -50.36 12.08
C GLY A 240 19.05 -50.95 12.19
N LEU A 241 18.07 -50.35 11.52
CA LEU A 241 16.67 -50.81 11.56
C LEU A 241 16.47 -52.18 10.88
N THR A 242 17.25 -52.44 9.82
CA THR A 242 17.20 -53.70 9.07
C THR A 242 17.77 -54.86 9.90
N ILE A 243 18.86 -54.62 10.64
CA ILE A 243 19.46 -55.61 11.55
C ILE A 243 18.51 -55.94 12.70
N LEU A 244 17.81 -54.95 13.24
CA LEU A 244 16.85 -55.15 14.33
C LEU A 244 15.63 -55.98 13.89
N CYS A 245 15.13 -55.76 12.66
CA CYS A 245 14.05 -56.59 12.09
C CYS A 245 14.48 -58.04 11.86
N ALA A 246 15.70 -58.26 11.36
CA ALA A 246 16.21 -59.60 11.13
C ALA A 246 16.36 -60.40 12.44
N LEU A 247 16.83 -59.77 13.52
CA LEU A 247 16.94 -60.41 14.83
C LEU A 247 15.58 -60.66 15.49
N GLY A 248 14.61 -59.74 15.30
CA GLY A 248 13.24 -59.93 15.80
C GLY A 248 12.54 -61.13 15.16
N LEU A 249 12.74 -61.37 13.86
CA LEU A 249 12.16 -62.53 13.16
C LEU A 249 12.77 -63.87 13.59
N ILE A 250 14.06 -63.88 13.96
CA ILE A 250 14.74 -65.10 14.45
C ILE A 250 14.25 -65.48 15.87
N MET A 251 13.95 -64.49 16.72
CA MET A 251 13.42 -64.73 18.07
C MET A 251 11.95 -65.17 18.12
N ILE A 252 11.20 -65.00 17.02
CA ILE A 252 9.81 -65.46 16.90
C ILE A 252 9.71 -66.89 16.33
N SER A 253 10.81 -67.44 15.80
CA SER A 253 10.87 -68.75 15.16
C SER A 253 11.56 -69.85 16.01
N ILE A 254 11.86 -69.59 17.29
CA ILE A 254 12.41 -70.55 18.27
C ILE A 254 11.40 -70.74 19.40
#